data_AF-A0A7X7K0B4-F1
#
_entry.id   AF-A0A7X7K0B4-F1
#
_cell.length_a   1.000
_cell.length_b   1.000
_cell.length_c   1.000
_cell.angle_alpha   90.00
_cell.angle_beta   90.00
_cell.angle_gamma   90.00
#
_symmetry.space_group_name_H-M   'P 1'
#
loop_
_entity.id
_entity.type
_entity.pdbx_description
1 polymer ?
#
loop_
_entity_poly.entity_id
_entity_poly.type
_entity_poly.pdbx_seq_one_letter_code
_entity_poly.pdbx_strand_id
1 'polypeptide(L)'
;ELAGLKAQVEEATALLNRAIDGLREQNDRAVIDYYASDLADAAVAVLRLWLLLQDARTGERKQALARVAVDDTMPRLRALTERLQAASRQPLEAQDALIAAG
;
A
#
# COMPACT_ATOMS: atom_id res chain seq x y z
N GLU A 1 -0.31 21.27 -11.23
CA GLU A 1 0.43 20.81 -12.42
C GLU A 1 0.58 19.29 -12.42
N LEU A 2 0.63 18.66 -13.60
CA LEU A 2 0.81 17.21 -13.78
C LEU A 2 2.15 16.70 -13.24
N ALA A 3 3.21 17.51 -13.30
CA ALA A 3 4.52 17.17 -12.72
C ALA A 3 4.44 16.89 -11.21
N GLY A 4 3.70 17.73 -10.47
CA GLY A 4 3.47 17.52 -9.04
C GLY A 4 2.63 16.27 -8.72
N LEU A 5 1.69 15.88 -9.60
CA LEU A 5 0.97 14.61 -9.46
C LEU A 5 1.92 13.42 -9.67
N LYS A 6 2.76 13.47 -10.71
CA LYS A 6 3.73 12.42 -11.00
C LYS A 6 4.67 12.15 -9.81
N ALA A 7 5.22 13.20 -9.20
CA ALA A 7 6.09 13.07 -8.04
C ALA A 7 5.41 12.33 -6.86
N GLN A 8 4.13 12.60 -6.60
CA GLN A 8 3.39 11.91 -5.54
C GLN A 8 3.10 10.44 -5.88
N VAL A 9 2.84 10.11 -7.15
CA VAL A 9 2.67 8.70 -7.56
C VAL A 9 4.01 7.95 -7.52
N GLU A 10 5.12 8.62 -7.78
CA GLU A 10 6.47 8.07 -7.57
C GLU A 10 6.74 7.85 -6.07
N GLU A 11 6.32 8.76 -5.19
CA GLU A 11 6.38 8.57 -3.74
C GLU A 11 5.55 7.35 -3.30
N ALA A 12 4.33 7.21 -3.81
CA ALA A 12 3.47 6.05 -3.57
C ALA A 12 4.14 4.74 -4.00
N THR A 13 4.83 4.76 -5.15
CA THR A 13 5.61 3.61 -5.64
C THR A 13 6.79 3.29 -4.72
N ALA A 14 7.48 4.31 -4.23
CA ALA A 14 8.58 4.12 -3.26
C ALA A 14 8.08 3.53 -1.94
N LEU A 15 6.89 3.92 -1.46
CA LEU A 15 6.26 3.35 -0.28
C LEU A 15 5.92 1.86 -0.47
N LEU A 16 5.40 1.48 -1.65
CA LEU A 16 5.18 0.09 -2.00
C LEU A 16 6.47 -0.72 -2.00
N ASN A 17 7.54 -0.20 -2.62
CA ASN A 17 8.83 -0.89 -2.64
C ASN A 17 9.37 -1.13 -1.23
N ARG A 18 9.29 -0.14 -0.33
CA ARG A 18 9.68 -0.31 1.07
C ARG A 18 8.84 -1.38 1.79
N ALA A 19 7.55 -1.47 1.46
CA ALA A 19 6.67 -2.48 2.02
C ALA A 19 7.02 -3.89 1.51
N ILE A 20 7.36 -4.02 0.22
CA ILE A 20 7.86 -5.27 -0.38
C ILE A 20 9.14 -5.71 0.33
N ASP A 21 10.10 -4.78 0.49
CA ASP A 21 11.38 -5.08 1.13
C ASP A 21 11.19 -5.51 2.59
N GLY A 22 10.41 -4.76 3.37
CA GLY A 22 10.13 -5.09 4.77
C GLY A 22 9.43 -6.44 4.98
N LEU A 23 8.51 -6.81 4.08
CA LEU A 23 7.86 -8.12 4.14
C LEU A 23 8.79 -9.26 3.67
N ARG A 24 9.63 -9.00 2.66
CA ARG A 24 10.59 -9.98 2.13
C ARG A 24 11.69 -10.33 3.13
N GLU A 25 12.05 -9.40 4.01
CA GLU A 25 13.02 -9.60 5.09
C GLU A 25 12.50 -10.50 6.23
N GLN A 26 11.20 -10.81 6.25
CA GLN A 26 10.62 -11.72 7.24
C GLN A 26 11.08 -13.17 7.00
N ASN A 27 11.57 -13.82 8.05
CA ASN A 27 11.98 -15.23 7.99
C ASN A 27 10.81 -16.21 8.21
N ASP A 28 9.68 -15.71 8.70
CA ASP A 28 8.51 -16.50 9.05
C ASP A 28 7.47 -16.48 7.93
N ARG A 29 7.28 -17.64 7.27
CA ARG A 29 6.34 -17.77 6.15
C ARG A 29 4.89 -17.48 6.55
N ALA A 30 4.49 -17.80 7.78
CA ALA A 30 3.12 -17.54 8.23
C ALA A 30 2.85 -16.03 8.35
N VAL A 31 3.85 -15.27 8.79
CA VAL A 31 3.79 -13.79 8.81
C VAL A 31 3.68 -13.26 7.39
N ILE A 32 4.50 -13.76 6.45
CA ILE A 32 4.43 -13.37 5.05
C ILE A 32 3.02 -13.63 4.48
N ASP A 33 2.48 -14.84 4.68
CA ASP A 33 1.18 -15.23 4.15
C ASP A 33 0.04 -14.38 4.73
N TYR A 34 0.10 -14.08 6.03
CA TYR A 34 -0.88 -13.23 6.71
C TYR A 34 -0.90 -11.80 6.15
N TYR A 35 0.28 -11.18 6.01
CA TYR A 35 0.41 -9.80 5.55
C TYR A 35 0.43 -9.64 4.02
N ALA A 36 0.45 -10.74 3.25
CA ALA A 36 0.44 -10.68 1.78
C ALA A 36 -0.79 -9.92 1.24
N SER A 37 -1.93 -9.99 1.92
CA SER A 37 -3.14 -9.25 1.58
C SER A 37 -2.95 -7.73 1.68
N ASP A 38 -2.35 -7.25 2.77
CA ASP A 38 -2.02 -5.83 2.98
C ASP A 38 -1.05 -5.32 1.90
N LEU A 39 -0.08 -6.16 1.50
CA LEU A 39 0.86 -5.84 0.42
C LEU A 39 0.15 -5.75 -0.95
N ALA A 40 -0.77 -6.68 -1.23
CA ALA A 40 -1.56 -6.66 -2.46
C ALA A 40 -2.45 -5.42 -2.54
N ASP A 41 -3.08 -5.03 -1.43
CA ASP A 41 -3.88 -3.79 -1.32
C ASP A 41 -3.04 -2.55 -1.65
N ALA A 42 -1.81 -2.46 -1.12
CA ALA A 42 -0.89 -1.38 -1.44
C ALA A 42 -0.52 -1.37 -2.94
N ALA A 43 -0.27 -2.54 -3.54
CA ALA A 43 0.05 -2.66 -4.96
C ALA A 43 -1.11 -2.20 -5.85
N VAL A 44 -2.34 -2.63 -5.55
CA VAL A 44 -3.55 -2.22 -6.28
C VAL A 44 -3.75 -0.71 -6.19
N ALA A 45 -3.55 -0.12 -5.01
CA ALA A 45 -3.66 1.33 -4.82
C ALA A 45 -2.65 2.09 -5.68
N VAL A 46 -1.38 1.69 -5.70
CA VAL A 46 -0.33 2.32 -6.53
C VAL A 46 -0.63 2.18 -8.02
N LEU A 47 -1.05 0.98 -8.47
CA LEU A 47 -1.45 0.76 -9.87
C LEU A 47 -2.60 1.68 -10.29
N ARG A 48 -3.61 1.83 -9.41
CA ARG A 48 -4.74 2.75 -9.65
C ARG A 48 -4.26 4.19 -9.84
N LEU A 49 -3.33 4.66 -9.01
CA LEU A 49 -2.80 6.02 -9.10
C LEU A 49 -2.03 6.25 -10.41
N TRP A 50 -1.24 5.27 -10.88
CA TRP A 50 -0.57 5.36 -12.18
C TRP A 50 -1.56 5.45 -13.35
N LEU A 51 -2.62 4.64 -13.33
CA LEU A 51 -3.67 4.70 -14.35
C LEU A 51 -4.40 6.06 -14.35
N LEU A 52 -4.72 6.60 -13.18
CA LEU A 52 -5.33 7.91 -13.06
C LEU A 52 -4.39 9.04 -13.51
N LEU A 53 -3.09 8.92 -13.25
CA LEU A 53 -2.09 9.88 -13.75
C LEU A 53 -1.96 9.84 -15.27
N GLN A 54 -2.04 8.66 -15.88
CA GLN A 54 -2.08 8.52 -17.34
C GLN A 54 -3.30 9.24 -17.91
N ASP A 55 -4.48 9.01 -17.33
CA ASP A 55 -5.74 9.65 -17.71
C ASP A 55 -5.73 11.17 -17.49
N ALA A 56 -5.03 11.66 -16.46
CA ALA A 56 -4.91 13.09 -16.15
C ALA A 56 -4.29 13.92 -17.29
N ARG A 57 -3.60 13.27 -18.23
CA ARG A 57 -3.07 13.93 -19.44
C ARG A 57 -4.16 14.38 -20.41
N THR A 58 -5.37 13.85 -20.29
CA THR A 58 -6.46 14.04 -21.28
C THR A 58 -7.33 15.27 -21.00
N GLY A 59 -7.22 15.92 -19.84
CA GLY A 59 -7.93 17.16 -19.55
C GLY A 59 -8.07 17.48 -18.07
N GLU A 60 -8.52 18.71 -17.78
CA GLU A 60 -8.56 19.28 -16.42
C GLU A 60 -9.42 18.47 -15.45
N ARG A 61 -10.58 17.96 -15.88
CA ARG A 61 -11.44 17.11 -15.05
C ARG A 61 -10.73 15.84 -14.59
N LYS A 62 -9.92 15.23 -15.46
CA LYS A 62 -9.14 14.03 -15.13
C LYS A 62 -7.97 14.36 -14.20
N GLN A 63 -7.35 15.53 -14.36
CA GLN A 63 -6.33 16.03 -13.41
C GLN A 63 -6.92 16.24 -12.02
N ALA A 64 -8.11 16.84 -11.92
CA ALA A 64 -8.79 17.04 -10.65
C ALA A 64 -9.13 15.71 -9.98
N LEU A 65 -9.61 14.72 -10.74
CA LEU A 65 -9.87 13.37 -10.23
C LEU A 65 -8.59 12.69 -9.72
N ALA A 66 -7.50 12.77 -10.48
CA ALA A 66 -6.22 12.20 -10.07
C ALA A 66 -5.69 12.86 -8.78
N ARG A 67 -5.86 14.18 -8.63
CA ARG A 67 -5.51 14.90 -7.40
C ARG A 67 -6.26 14.37 -6.19
N VAL A 68 -7.59 14.31 -6.28
CA VAL A 68 -8.43 13.79 -5.18
C VAL A 68 -8.05 12.35 -4.85
N ALA A 69 -7.84 11.50 -5.86
CA ALA A 69 -7.46 10.12 -5.64
C ALA A 69 -6.11 9.98 -4.93
N VAL A 70 -5.09 10.77 -5.31
CA VAL A 70 -3.79 10.76 -4.64
C VAL A 70 -3.93 11.24 -3.19
N ASP A 71 -4.63 12.35 -2.95
CA ASP A 71 -4.79 12.92 -1.61
C ASP A 71 -5.52 11.94 -0.66
N ASP A 72 -6.51 11.19 -1.18
CA ASP A 72 -7.24 10.13 -0.46
C ASP A 72 -6.39 8.86 -0.23
N THR A 73 -5.58 8.47 -1.22
CA THR A 73 -4.87 7.18 -1.19
C THR A 73 -3.58 7.24 -0.38
N MET A 74 -2.88 8.37 -0.38
CA MET A 74 -1.55 8.50 0.24
C MET A 74 -1.54 8.21 1.75
N PRO A 75 -2.48 8.71 2.58
CA PRO A 75 -2.52 8.37 4.01
C PRO A 75 -2.66 6.87 4.24
N ARG A 76 -3.53 6.20 3.48
CA ARG A 76 -3.73 4.74 3.58
C ARG A 76 -2.48 3.97 3.17
N LEU A 77 -1.81 4.38 2.09
CA LEU A 77 -0.55 3.75 1.65
C LEU A 77 0.54 3.88 2.72
N ARG A 78 0.70 5.05 3.35
CA ARG A 78 1.67 5.24 4.44
C ARG A 78 1.37 4.31 5.62
N ALA A 79 0.12 4.24 6.06
CA ALA A 79 -0.28 3.35 7.15
C ALA A 79 -0.05 1.86 6.82
N LEU A 80 -0.35 1.45 5.58
CA LEU A 80 -0.08 0.08 5.12
C LEU A 80 1.43 -0.22 5.10
N THR A 81 2.25 0.70 4.59
CA THR A 81 3.71 0.54 4.58
C THR A 81 4.26 0.44 6.01
N GLU A 82 3.82 1.30 6.93
CA GLU A 82 4.24 1.24 8.34
C GLU A 82 3.87 -0.10 8.98
N ARG A 83 2.64 -0.57 8.74
CA ARG A 83 2.18 -1.87 9.25
C ARG A 83 3.00 -3.04 8.69
N LEU A 84 3.35 -3.01 7.40
CA LEU A 84 4.15 -4.03 6.75
C LEU A 84 5.62 -4.00 7.20
N GLN A 85 6.16 -2.81 7.50
CA GLN A 85 7.49 -2.66 8.09
C GLN A 85 7.53 -3.14 9.56
N ALA A 86 6.40 -3.01 10.27
CA ALA A 86 6.21 -3.51 11.63
C ALA A 86 5.58 -4.91 11.68
N ALA A 87 5.62 -5.67 10.57
CA ALA A 87 5.04 -7.02 10.50
C ALA A 87 5.60 -7.90 11.61
N SER A 88 4.72 -8.60 12.32
CA SER A 88 5.08 -9.46 13.44
C SER A 88 4.15 -10.67 13.55
N ARG A 89 4.54 -11.66 14.34
CA ARG A 89 3.73 -12.87 14.57
C ARG A 89 2.56 -12.65 15.52
N GLN A 90 2.47 -11.50 16.20
CA GLN A 90 1.46 -11.23 17.23
C GLN A 90 0.01 -11.48 16.78
N PRO A 91 -0.44 -11.10 15.56
CA PRO A 91 -1.81 -11.40 15.13
C PRO A 91 -2.09 -12.90 15.01
N LEU A 92 -1.09 -13.69 14.61
CA LEU A 92 -1.19 -15.14 14.49
C LEU A 92 -1.24 -15.81 15.86
N GLU A 93 -0.40 -15.36 16.79
CA GLU A 93 -0.41 -15.84 18.17
C GLU A 93 -1.76 -15.58 18.86
N ALA A 94 -2.35 -14.41 18.62
CA ALA A 94 -3.68 -14.07 19.12
C ALA A 94 -4.77 -14.99 18.51
N GLN A 95 -4.66 -15.32 17.22
CA GLN A 95 -5.57 -16.26 16.56
C GLN A 95 -5.44 -17.67 17.16
N ASP A 96 -4.22 -18.16 17.35
CA ASP A 96 -3.96 -19.48 17.93
C ASP A 96 -4.52 -19.60 19.36
N ALA A 97 -4.38 -18.54 20.16
CA ALA A 97 -4.93 -18.49 21.52
C ALA A 97 -6.46 -18.55 21.55
N LEU A 98 -7.14 -17.90 20.60
CA LEU A 98 -8.61 -17.95 20.49
C LEU A 98 -9.09 -19.35 20.07
N ILE A 99 -8.38 -20.02 19.17
CA ILE A 99 -8.69 -21.39 18.75
C ILE A 99 -8.51 -22.36 19.92
N ALA A 100 -7.47 -22.21 20.72
CA ALA A 100 -7.20 -23.08 21.87
C ALA A 100 -8.20 -22.90 23.04
N ALA A 101 -8.91 -21.77 23.10
CA ALA A 101 -9.88 -21.45 24.14
C ALA A 101 -11.32 -21.90 23.83
N GLY A 102 -11.59 -22.34 22.59
CA GLY A 102 -12.91 -22.81 22.13
C GLY A 102 -12.99 -24.33 22.05
#